data_AF-A0A363NSX0-F1
#
_entry.id   AF-A0A363NSX0-F1
#
_cell.length_a   1.000
_cell.length_b   1.000
_cell.length_c   1.000
_cell.angle_alpha   90.00
_cell.angle_beta   90.00
_cell.angle_gamma   90.00
#
_symmetry.space_group_name_H-M   'P 1'
#
loop_
_entity.id
_entity.type
_entity.pdbx_description
1 polymer ?
#
loop_
_entity_poly.entity_id
_entity_poly.type
_entity_poly.pdbx_seq_one_letter_code
_entity_poly.pdbx_strand_id
1 'polypeptide(L)'
;MKLNSKYKGWRFACIVLFLSSCLTEQGCKETVNYYSNLEFNVVVEGPRSAEPNYYEMEAKDILLNKSSKVKIDRSLASIVPKWSIGDTLVKNKGNTIVMLKKRKAVLGTRIFLSEWTCNGGTINGTPVDTWVSKFKESGLTEDSYE
;
A
#
# COMPACT_ATOMS: atom_id res chain seq x y z
N MET A 1 -36.01 60.84 1.40
CA MET A 1 -35.69 59.55 0.77
C MET A 1 -35.54 58.52 1.89
N LYS A 2 -36.58 57.69 2.11
CA LYS A 2 -36.64 56.74 3.23
C LYS A 2 -36.08 55.38 2.79
N LEU A 3 -35.13 54.87 3.57
CA LEU A 3 -34.67 53.48 3.57
C LEU A 3 -35.77 52.56 4.10
N ASN A 4 -36.04 51.45 3.40
CA ASN A 4 -36.68 50.23 3.90
C ASN A 4 -36.23 49.10 2.97
N SER A 5 -35.25 48.28 3.38
CA SER A 5 -35.45 47.03 4.14
C SER A 5 -36.39 46.04 3.44
N LYS A 6 -35.78 45.03 2.79
CA LYS A 6 -36.29 43.66 2.68
C LYS A 6 -35.11 42.73 2.38
N TYR A 7 -34.40 42.35 3.44
CA TYR A 7 -33.50 41.20 3.41
C TYR A 7 -34.36 39.93 3.28
N LYS A 8 -34.32 39.28 2.12
CA LYS A 8 -34.81 37.90 1.96
C LYS A 8 -33.59 37.07 1.64
N GLY A 9 -33.05 36.45 2.68
CA GLY A 9 -31.85 35.64 2.59
C GLY A 9 -32.05 34.47 1.64
N TRP A 10 -31.04 34.24 0.82
CA TRP A 10 -30.66 32.92 0.33
C TRP A 10 -29.14 32.85 0.47
N ARG A 11 -28.71 32.24 1.57
CA ARG A 11 -27.36 31.70 1.68
C ARG A 11 -27.27 30.61 0.62
N PHE A 12 -26.63 30.89 -0.51
CA PHE A 12 -26.06 29.84 -1.34
C PHE A 12 -24.95 29.18 -0.50
N ALA A 13 -25.36 28.27 0.38
CA ALA A 13 -24.46 27.28 0.93
C ALA A 13 -24.14 26.35 -0.26
N CYS A 14 -23.04 26.62 -0.94
CA CYS A 14 -22.34 25.59 -1.68
C CYS A 14 -21.93 24.54 -0.64
N ILE A 15 -22.81 23.59 -0.38
CA ILE A 15 -22.44 22.32 0.23
C ILE A 15 -21.57 21.66 -0.82
N VAL A 16 -20.28 21.98 -0.80
CA VAL A 16 -19.23 21.16 -1.39
C VAL A 16 -19.30 19.86 -0.60
N LEU A 17 -20.11 18.92 -1.11
CA LEU A 17 -20.01 17.52 -0.71
C LEU A 17 -18.62 17.07 -1.15
N PHE A 18 -17.66 17.23 -0.24
CA PHE A 18 -16.48 16.38 -0.16
C PHE A 18 -17.00 14.95 0.03
N LEU A 19 -17.43 14.33 -1.07
CA LEU A 19 -17.48 12.90 -1.16
C LEU A 19 -16.02 12.46 -1.13
N SER A 20 -15.55 12.24 0.10
CA SER A 20 -14.55 11.24 0.41
C SER A 20 -14.61 10.15 -0.65
N SER A 21 -13.51 9.96 -1.35
CA SER A 21 -13.25 8.93 -2.34
C SER A 21 -13.59 7.53 -1.80
N CYS A 22 -14.86 7.20 -1.72
CA CYS A 22 -15.31 5.82 -1.67
C CYS A 22 -15.05 5.28 -3.06
N LEU A 23 -14.09 4.36 -3.20
CA LEU A 23 -14.13 3.42 -4.31
C LEU A 23 -15.57 2.94 -4.44
N THR A 24 -16.16 3.07 -5.62
CA THR A 24 -17.46 2.44 -5.87
C THR A 24 -17.33 0.95 -5.58
N GLU A 25 -18.40 0.30 -5.13
CA GLU A 25 -18.36 -1.15 -4.83
C GLU A 25 -17.79 -1.95 -6.02
N GLN A 26 -18.12 -1.51 -7.24
CA GLN A 26 -17.57 -2.04 -8.48
C GLN A 26 -16.05 -1.82 -8.62
N GLY A 27 -15.57 -0.59 -8.37
CA GLY A 27 -14.14 -0.29 -8.41
C GLY A 27 -13.34 -1.07 -7.36
N CYS A 28 -13.92 -1.30 -6.17
CA CYS A 28 -13.29 -2.16 -5.18
C CYS A 28 -13.20 -3.62 -5.67
N LYS A 29 -14.29 -4.18 -6.20
CA LYS A 29 -14.31 -5.55 -6.73
C LYS A 29 -13.26 -5.74 -7.83
N GLU A 30 -13.12 -4.78 -8.73
CA GLU A 30 -12.11 -4.81 -9.79
C GLU A 30 -10.69 -4.81 -9.23
N THR A 31 -10.44 -3.97 -8.22
CA THR A 31 -9.14 -3.85 -7.56
C THR A 31 -8.78 -5.11 -6.77
N VAL A 32 -9.72 -5.64 -5.98
CA VAL A 32 -9.56 -6.91 -5.25
C VAL A 32 -9.31 -8.06 -6.22
N ASN A 33 -10.04 -8.11 -7.34
CA ASN A 33 -9.84 -9.13 -8.37
C ASN A 33 -8.47 -8.98 -9.04
N TYR A 34 -8.04 -7.77 -9.36
CA TYR A 34 -6.70 -7.52 -9.89
C TYR A 34 -5.62 -8.08 -8.95
N TYR A 35 -5.65 -7.70 -7.67
CA TYR A 35 -4.68 -8.20 -6.69
C TYR A 35 -4.79 -9.70 -6.44
N SER A 36 -5.99 -10.27 -6.53
CA SER A 36 -6.20 -11.71 -6.39
C SER A 36 -5.54 -12.50 -7.52
N ASN A 37 -5.39 -11.92 -8.71
CA ASN A 37 -4.80 -12.60 -9.86
C ASN A 37 -3.27 -12.49 -9.94
N LEU A 38 -2.64 -11.68 -9.11
CA LEU A 38 -1.19 -11.56 -9.06
C LEU A 38 -0.54 -12.73 -8.32
N GLU A 39 0.64 -13.13 -8.79
CA GLU A 39 1.48 -14.16 -8.21
C GLU A 39 2.95 -13.78 -8.37
N PHE A 40 3.71 -13.91 -7.28
CA PHE A 40 5.17 -13.79 -7.30
C PHE A 40 5.78 -14.47 -6.08
N ASN A 41 6.97 -15.03 -6.25
CA ASN A 41 7.76 -15.59 -5.15
C ASN A 41 9.22 -15.25 -5.38
N VAL A 42 9.66 -14.10 -4.85
CA VAL A 42 10.92 -13.49 -5.22
C VAL A 42 11.76 -13.10 -4.01
N VAL A 43 13.08 -13.23 -4.14
CA VAL A 43 14.06 -12.69 -3.19
C VAL A 43 14.65 -11.42 -3.77
N VAL A 44 14.69 -10.34 -3.00
CA VAL A 44 15.30 -9.07 -3.42
C VAL A 44 16.82 -9.26 -3.51
N GLU A 45 17.42 -9.01 -4.66
CA GLU A 45 18.87 -9.17 -4.87
C GLU A 45 19.61 -7.85 -5.05
N GLY A 46 18.92 -6.80 -5.48
CA GLY A 46 19.55 -5.51 -5.79
C GLY A 46 18.74 -4.29 -5.37
N PRO A 47 19.24 -3.09 -5.72
CA PRO A 47 18.59 -1.84 -5.38
C PRO A 47 17.21 -1.73 -6.05
N ARG A 48 16.32 -0.97 -5.42
CA ARG A 48 15.00 -0.64 -5.94
C ARG A 48 14.99 0.77 -6.54
N SER A 49 14.37 0.94 -7.71
CA SER A 49 13.95 2.26 -8.18
C SER A 49 12.45 2.45 -7.93
N ALA A 50 12.07 3.67 -7.57
CA ALA A 50 10.68 4.03 -7.36
C ALA A 50 10.17 4.78 -8.60
N GLU A 51 9.30 4.13 -9.37
CA GLU A 51 8.58 4.75 -10.48
C GLU A 51 7.20 5.25 -9.99
N PRO A 52 6.45 6.07 -10.74
CA PRO A 52 5.16 6.59 -10.28
C PRO A 52 4.16 5.51 -9.85
N ASN A 53 4.13 4.38 -10.56
CA ASN A 53 3.12 3.32 -10.35
C ASN A 53 3.69 1.99 -9.83
N TYR A 54 5.01 1.78 -9.91
CA TYR A 54 5.63 0.54 -9.47
C TYR A 54 7.01 0.77 -8.83
N TYR A 55 7.48 -0.21 -8.06
CA TYR A 55 8.89 -0.38 -7.73
C TYR A 55 9.51 -1.36 -8.72
N GLU A 56 10.65 -1.01 -9.30
CA GLU A 56 11.48 -1.94 -10.07
C GLU A 56 12.69 -2.35 -9.24
N MET A 57 13.01 -3.64 -9.23
CA MET A 57 14.17 -4.17 -8.50
C MET A 57 14.73 -5.41 -9.20
N GLU A 58 16.02 -5.64 -9.01
CA GLU A 58 16.61 -6.96 -9.31
C GLU A 58 16.16 -7.95 -8.24
N ALA A 59 15.55 -9.04 -8.69
CA ALA A 59 15.06 -10.08 -7.80
C ALA A 59 15.19 -11.46 -8.44
N LYS A 60 15.37 -12.47 -7.58
CA LYS A 60 15.40 -13.86 -7.98
C LYS A 60 14.05 -14.51 -7.73
N ASP A 61 13.43 -14.97 -8.81
CA ASP A 61 12.28 -15.86 -8.72
C ASP A 61 12.75 -17.21 -8.15
N ILE A 62 12.15 -17.60 -7.02
CA ILE A 62 12.53 -18.81 -6.29
C ILE A 62 12.09 -20.07 -7.05
N LEU A 63 10.93 -20.02 -7.71
CA LEU A 63 10.37 -21.16 -8.41
C LEU A 63 11.12 -21.43 -9.72
N LEU A 64 11.48 -20.36 -10.44
CA LEU A 64 12.20 -20.44 -11.70
C LEU A 64 13.73 -20.45 -11.52
N ASN A 65 14.21 -20.22 -10.29
CA ASN A 65 15.63 -20.08 -9.94
C ASN A 65 16.36 -19.09 -10.87
N LYS A 66 15.70 -17.98 -11.23
CA LYS A 66 16.16 -17.02 -12.23
C LYS A 66 16.12 -15.60 -11.68
N SER A 67 17.23 -14.88 -11.82
CA SER A 67 17.32 -13.46 -11.51
C SER A 67 16.85 -12.62 -12.69
N SER A 68 16.03 -11.61 -12.40
CA SER A 68 15.55 -10.64 -13.39
C SER A 68 15.03 -9.38 -12.72
N LYS A 69 14.81 -8.34 -13.52
CA LYS A 69 14.07 -7.17 -13.09
C LYS A 69 12.59 -7.48 -12.91
N VAL A 70 12.08 -7.23 -11.72
CA VAL A 70 10.67 -7.40 -11.36
C VAL A 70 10.06 -6.04 -11.08
N LYS A 71 8.82 -5.83 -11.56
CA LYS A 71 8.01 -4.65 -11.29
C LYS A 71 6.88 -5.02 -10.34
N ILE A 72 6.77 -4.33 -9.20
CA ILE A 72 5.69 -4.53 -8.24
C ILE A 72 4.94 -3.23 -8.04
N ASP A 73 3.62 -3.27 -8.17
CA ASP A 73 2.74 -2.12 -7.98
C ASP A 73 3.00 -1.42 -6.64
N ARG A 74 3.05 -0.08 -6.64
CA ARG A 74 3.35 0.69 -5.43
C ARG A 74 2.31 0.51 -4.34
N SER A 75 1.05 0.26 -4.67
CA SER A 75 0.00 0.06 -3.66
C SER A 75 0.17 -1.25 -2.90
N LEU A 76 0.81 -2.26 -3.51
CA LEU A 76 1.18 -3.52 -2.86
C LEU A 76 2.40 -3.35 -1.96
N ALA A 77 3.25 -2.39 -2.32
CA ALA A 77 4.54 -2.16 -1.70
C ALA A 77 4.52 -1.08 -0.61
N SER A 78 3.53 -0.19 -0.62
CA SER A 78 3.35 0.87 0.37
C SER A 78 2.84 0.35 1.72
N ILE A 79 2.26 -0.85 1.73
CA ILE A 79 1.64 -1.43 2.93
C ILE A 79 2.64 -2.25 3.74
N VAL A 80 3.68 -2.78 3.12
CA VAL A 80 4.62 -3.64 3.83
C VAL A 80 5.79 -2.78 4.36
N PRO A 81 6.41 -3.08 5.53
CA PRO A 81 7.71 -2.49 5.84
C PRO A 81 8.63 -2.64 4.65
N LYS A 82 9.30 -1.55 4.31
CA LYS A 82 10.14 -1.44 3.12
C LYS A 82 11.04 -2.65 2.94
N TRP A 83 11.13 -3.12 1.71
CA TRP A 83 11.87 -4.31 1.34
C TRP A 83 13.37 -3.97 1.25
N SER A 84 14.20 -4.90 1.68
CA SER A 84 15.65 -4.82 1.67
C SER A 84 16.24 -6.01 0.92
N ILE A 85 17.49 -5.89 0.49
CA ILE A 85 18.23 -7.00 -0.13
C ILE A 85 18.22 -8.22 0.81
N GLY A 86 17.84 -9.36 0.25
CA GLY A 86 17.68 -10.64 0.94
C GLY A 86 16.32 -10.87 1.58
N ASP A 87 15.40 -9.90 1.55
CA ASP A 87 14.01 -10.15 1.92
C ASP A 87 13.29 -10.98 0.85
N THR A 88 12.24 -11.68 1.26
CA THR A 88 11.41 -12.50 0.36
C THR A 88 10.00 -11.94 0.29
N LEU A 89 9.53 -11.71 -0.94
CA LEU A 89 8.17 -11.32 -1.26
C LEU A 89 7.43 -12.50 -1.86
N VAL A 90 6.28 -12.81 -1.26
CA VAL A 90 5.43 -13.93 -1.68
C VAL A 90 4.01 -13.43 -1.84
N LYS A 91 3.41 -13.74 -2.98
CA LYS A 91 2.02 -13.51 -3.29
C LYS A 91 1.51 -14.70 -4.08
N ASN A 92 0.46 -15.34 -3.58
CA ASN A 92 -0.16 -16.47 -4.25
C ASN A 92 -1.42 -16.02 -4.99
N LYS A 93 -1.69 -16.63 -6.13
CA LYS A 93 -2.95 -16.42 -6.85
C LYS A 93 -4.14 -16.86 -5.98
N GLY A 94 -5.26 -16.13 -6.07
CA GLY A 94 -6.52 -16.45 -5.39
C GLY A 94 -6.73 -15.78 -4.03
N ASN A 95 -5.79 -14.98 -3.54
CA ASN A 95 -5.97 -14.16 -2.33
C ASN A 95 -5.44 -12.74 -2.54
N THR A 96 -5.75 -11.79 -1.64
CA THR A 96 -5.23 -10.41 -1.70
C THR A 96 -4.02 -10.19 -0.78
N ILE A 97 -3.44 -11.25 -0.23
CA ILE A 97 -2.41 -11.18 0.80
C ILE A 97 -1.03 -11.23 0.17
N VAL A 98 -0.25 -10.16 0.37
CA VAL A 98 1.19 -10.12 0.11
C VAL A 98 1.93 -10.42 1.40
N MET A 99 2.79 -11.42 1.39
CA MET A 99 3.69 -11.74 2.49
C MET A 99 5.09 -11.20 2.20
N LEU A 100 5.64 -10.47 3.15
CA LEU A 100 7.06 -10.16 3.20
C LEU A 100 7.71 -10.86 4.37
N LYS A 101 8.76 -11.61 4.06
CA LYS A 101 9.68 -12.18 5.03
C LYS A 101 10.95 -11.35 5.05
N LYS A 102 11.17 -10.64 6.15
CA LYS A 102 12.39 -9.87 6.37
C LYS A 102 13.57 -10.80 6.69
N ARG A 103 14.74 -10.49 6.14
CA ARG A 103 16.02 -11.11 6.51
C ARG A 103 16.40 -10.78 7.95
N LYS A 104 16.21 -9.52 8.36
CA LYS A 104 16.41 -9.02 9.73
C LYS A 104 15.08 -8.56 10.32
N ALA A 105 14.84 -8.85 11.60
CA ALA A 105 13.59 -8.44 12.23
C ALA A 105 13.47 -6.91 12.28
N VAL A 106 12.25 -6.40 12.08
CA VAL A 106 11.90 -4.99 12.22
C VAL A 106 10.84 -4.89 13.29
N LEU A 107 11.10 -4.12 14.35
CA LEU A 107 10.23 -4.05 15.53
C LEU A 107 9.88 -5.45 16.08
N GLY A 108 10.87 -6.34 16.15
CA GLY A 108 10.69 -7.73 16.59
C GLY A 108 9.94 -8.63 15.60
N THR A 109 9.48 -8.09 14.46
CA THR A 109 8.65 -8.83 13.49
C THR A 109 9.48 -9.18 12.24
N ARG A 110 9.39 -10.43 11.78
CA ARG A 110 10.05 -10.91 10.55
C ARG A 110 9.08 -11.21 9.41
N ILE A 111 7.81 -11.42 9.71
CA ILE A 111 6.80 -11.76 8.71
C ILE A 111 5.70 -10.71 8.78
N PHE A 112 5.43 -10.09 7.63
CA PHE A 112 4.39 -9.09 7.47
C PHE A 112 3.43 -9.57 6.40
N LEU A 113 2.16 -9.70 6.78
CA LEU A 113 1.08 -10.09 5.90
C LEU A 113 0.26 -8.83 5.59
N SER A 114 0.44 -8.29 4.40
CA SER A 114 -0.31 -7.15 3.88
C SER A 114 -1.54 -7.65 3.15
N GLU A 115 -2.72 -7.20 3.55
CA GLU A 115 -3.98 -7.55 2.89
C GLU A 115 -4.70 -6.28 2.41
N TRP A 116 -5.13 -6.29 1.15
CA TRP A 116 -6.02 -5.27 0.60
C TRP A 116 -7.46 -5.73 0.63
N THR A 117 -8.33 -4.89 1.21
CA THR A 117 -9.78 -5.09 1.24
C THR A 117 -10.50 -3.80 0.82
N CYS A 118 -11.82 -3.86 0.65
CA CYS A 118 -12.63 -2.64 0.41
C CYS A 118 -12.62 -1.67 1.59
N ASN A 119 -12.25 -2.12 2.78
CA ASN A 119 -12.17 -1.30 3.99
C ASN A 119 -10.77 -0.71 4.19
N GLY A 120 -9.90 -0.84 3.19
CA GLY A 120 -8.51 -0.41 3.24
C GLY A 120 -7.53 -1.58 3.43
N GLY A 121 -6.29 -1.21 3.68
CA GLY A 121 -5.19 -2.14 3.89
C GLY A 121 -5.01 -2.54 5.35
N THR A 122 -4.56 -3.77 5.58
CA THR A 122 -4.06 -4.21 6.89
C THR A 122 -2.68 -4.83 6.79
N ILE A 123 -1.92 -4.79 7.87
CA ILE A 123 -0.65 -5.50 8.05
C ILE A 123 -0.77 -6.33 9.31
N ASN A 124 -0.65 -7.65 9.19
CA ASN A 124 -0.88 -8.60 10.28
C ASN A 124 -2.22 -8.33 10.98
N GLY A 125 -3.28 -8.06 10.20
CA GLY A 125 -4.62 -7.77 10.70
C GLY A 125 -4.81 -6.40 11.37
N THR A 126 -3.78 -5.57 11.44
CA THR A 126 -3.84 -4.21 12.00
C THR A 126 -3.90 -3.18 10.86
N PRO A 127 -4.71 -2.10 10.96
CA PRO A 127 -4.73 -1.05 9.94
C PRO A 127 -3.33 -0.50 9.61
N VAL A 128 -3.06 -0.22 8.32
CA VAL A 128 -1.76 0.29 7.85
C VAL A 128 -1.30 1.53 8.63
N ASP A 129 -2.21 2.46 8.91
CA ASP A 129 -1.90 3.72 9.60
C ASP A 129 -1.30 3.53 10.99
N THR A 130 -1.70 2.45 11.68
CA THR A 130 -1.15 2.09 12.99
C THR A 130 0.32 1.67 12.86
N TRP A 131 0.66 0.90 11.84
CA TRP A 131 2.03 0.50 11.56
C TRP A 131 2.89 1.66 11.09
N VAL A 132 2.37 2.51 10.21
CA VAL A 132 3.05 3.74 9.77
C VAL A 132 3.42 4.60 10.97
N SER A 133 2.52 4.73 11.95
CA SER A 133 2.79 5.47 13.19
C SER A 133 3.90 4.81 14.01
N LYS A 134 3.84 3.49 14.23
CA LYS A 134 4.90 2.73 14.92
C LYS A 134 6.28 2.87 14.26
N PHE A 135 6.33 2.82 12.93
CA PHE A 135 7.59 3.01 12.20
C PHE A 135 8.16 4.41 12.40
N LYS A 136 7.32 5.45 12.31
CA LYS A 136 7.72 6.84 12.57
C LYS A 136 8.24 7.02 13.99
N GLU A 137 7.54 6.49 15.00
CA GLU A 137 7.92 6.56 16.41
C GLU A 137 9.25 5.85 16.70
N SER A 138 9.53 4.75 15.99
CA SER A 138 10.77 4.00 16.15
C SER A 138 12.01 4.67 15.54
N GLY A 139 11.85 5.78 14.81
CA GLY A 139 12.94 6.46 14.10
C GLY A 139 13.48 5.69 12.88
N LEU A 140 12.85 4.58 12.51
CA LEU A 140 13.19 3.81 11.31
C LEU A 140 12.65 4.56 10.09
N THR A 141 13.52 5.32 9.42
CA THR A 141 13.17 6.07 8.21
C THR A 141 13.24 5.19 6.96
N GLU A 142 12.81 5.77 5.84
CA GLU A 142 12.80 5.15 4.53
C GLU A 142 14.14 4.52 4.09
N ASP A 143 15.26 5.02 4.64
CA ASP A 143 16.63 4.74 4.25
C ASP A 143 17.41 3.95 5.32
N SER A 144 16.80 3.65 6.47
CA SER A 144 17.50 2.97 7.58
C SER A 144 17.69 1.46 7.40
N TYR A 145 17.39 0.94 6.20
CA TYR A 145 17.28 -0.49 5.92
C TYR A 145 18.24 -1.00 4.82
N GLU A 146 19.22 -0.17 4.42
CA GLU A 146 20.36 -0.56 3.58
C GLU A 146 21.37 -1.43 4.34
#